data_AF-A0A0C9RM19-F1
#
_entry.id   AF-A0A0C9RM19-F1
#
_cell.length_a   1.000
_cell.length_b   1.000
_cell.length_c   1.000
_cell.angle_alpha   90.00
_cell.angle_beta   90.00
_cell.angle_gamma   90.00
#
_symmetry.space_group_name_H-M   'P 1'
#
loop_
_entity.id
_entity.type
_entity.pdbx_description
1 polymer ?
#
loop_
_entity_poly.entity_id
_entity_poly.type
_entity_poly.pdbx_seq_one_letter_code
_entity_poly.pdbx_strand_id
1 'polypeptide(L)'
;MQGFQVLLDSTDAFAGLSTSCIEHLHDEYTKSIVAFPLIESRNSKPSASDHLKAVNIALCYQQLNEHVSLYSPLSCGENGWLSSGAPRVLPYLTYNQDLRYHTSALLATTLDTLTIRYRHKQHTMSSLSDLCADLNKSGRKAAATTLSLPFPMTVKRDLIDILDDLENESTPLWTSLTPRVTVSGDSCMQSLTLRGVREDRLKRPVPEARKQMAKPAYRCSTVHEMMSMYLAYSCHASATHLTTLESGLKVSAPFPKIFKDNIHGNGDIAGWPVGEEVKSVPVLSGIHSTPELSRLFESLHDSLASIKNIKRFHALADSGLEQDDFKECLDHLLDSKENYEEHFV
;
A
#
# COMPACT_ATOMS: atom_id res chain seq x y z
N MET A 1 -2.41 -23.05 10.51
CA MET A 1 -1.68 -21.77 10.35
C MET A 1 -1.29 -21.63 8.88
N GLN A 2 -1.65 -20.52 8.21
CA GLN A 2 -1.42 -20.33 6.76
C GLN A 2 -0.07 -19.65 6.43
N GLY A 3 0.45 -18.85 7.36
CA GLY A 3 1.72 -18.13 7.22
C GLY A 3 1.82 -17.01 8.25
N PHE A 4 2.75 -16.08 8.02
CA PHE A 4 3.08 -15.01 8.95
C PHE A 4 2.90 -13.63 8.29
N GLN A 5 2.27 -12.72 9.02
CA GLN A 5 2.25 -11.31 8.69
C GLN A 5 3.13 -10.58 9.71
N VAL A 6 4.23 -9.97 9.24
CA VAL A 6 5.23 -9.32 10.11
C VAL A 6 5.22 -7.82 9.84
N LEU A 7 5.09 -7.03 10.90
CA LEU A 7 5.30 -5.59 10.87
C LEU A 7 6.60 -5.30 11.59
N LEU A 8 7.48 -4.51 10.99
CA LEU A 8 8.81 -4.20 11.54
C LEU A 8 9.19 -2.75 11.30
N ASP A 9 9.99 -2.18 12.21
CA ASP A 9 10.71 -0.95 11.92
C ASP A 9 11.89 -1.27 11.01
N SER A 10 12.10 -0.44 9.99
CA SER A 10 13.20 -0.59 9.03
C SER A 10 14.26 0.50 9.14
N THR A 11 14.05 1.48 10.01
CA THR A 11 14.85 2.71 10.05
C THR A 11 15.95 2.68 11.11
N ASP A 12 15.88 1.79 12.09
CA ASP A 12 16.85 1.67 13.18
C ASP A 12 17.42 0.24 13.31
N ALA A 13 18.20 0.00 14.36
CA ALA A 13 18.85 -1.29 14.58
C ALA A 13 17.85 -2.44 14.88
N PHE A 14 16.59 -2.15 15.22
CA PHE A 14 15.57 -3.19 15.35
C PHE A 14 15.21 -3.83 14.01
N ALA A 15 15.57 -3.20 12.89
CA ALA A 15 15.47 -3.81 11.57
C ALA A 15 16.28 -5.12 11.50
N GLY A 16 17.53 -5.11 11.96
CA GLY A 16 18.40 -6.30 11.97
C GLY A 16 17.88 -7.41 12.89
N LEU A 17 17.39 -7.05 14.08
CA LEU A 17 16.74 -8.02 14.98
C LEU A 17 15.52 -8.65 14.30
N SER A 18 14.68 -7.81 13.68
CA SER A 18 13.45 -8.27 13.02
C SER A 18 13.75 -9.20 11.86
N THR A 19 14.78 -8.90 11.05
CA THR A 19 15.19 -9.75 9.94
C THR A 19 15.78 -11.08 10.40
N SER A 20 16.58 -11.11 11.47
CA SER A 20 17.05 -12.37 12.06
C SER A 20 15.90 -13.20 12.64
N CYS A 21 14.87 -12.57 13.23
CA CYS A 21 13.67 -13.30 13.62
C CYS A 21 12.91 -13.87 12.41
N ILE A 22 12.85 -13.13 11.30
CA ILE A 22 12.22 -13.58 10.05
C ILE A 22 13.01 -14.74 9.43
N GLU A 23 14.34 -14.70 9.45
CA GLU A 23 15.22 -15.80 9.03
C GLU A 23 14.90 -17.08 9.83
N HIS A 24 14.83 -17.00 11.16
CA HIS A 24 14.43 -18.14 11.99
C HIS A 24 13.02 -18.66 11.65
N LEU A 25 12.06 -17.75 11.39
CA LEU A 25 10.72 -18.16 10.95
C LEU A 25 10.75 -18.85 9.60
N HIS A 26 11.57 -18.38 8.66
CA HIS A 26 11.72 -18.97 7.34
C HIS A 26 12.32 -20.38 7.41
N ASP A 27 13.36 -20.56 8.24
CA ASP A 27 14.06 -21.83 8.38
C ASP A 27 13.21 -22.89 9.10
N GLU A 28 12.47 -22.49 10.14
CA GLU A 28 11.63 -23.41 10.91
C GLU A 28 10.29 -23.69 10.22
N TYR A 29 9.75 -22.71 9.46
CA TYR A 29 8.44 -22.82 8.83
C TYR A 29 8.51 -22.58 7.31
N THR A 30 8.19 -23.61 6.53
CA THR A 30 8.01 -23.51 5.07
C THR A 30 6.65 -22.87 4.69
N LYS A 31 6.27 -21.77 5.36
CA LYS A 31 5.01 -21.05 5.15
C LYS A 31 5.29 -19.66 4.60
N SER A 32 4.31 -19.09 3.92
CA SER A 32 4.47 -17.75 3.35
C SER A 32 4.63 -16.69 4.44
N ILE A 33 5.60 -15.80 4.25
CA ILE A 33 5.85 -14.66 5.12
C ILE A 33 5.61 -13.40 4.31
N VAL A 34 4.68 -12.56 4.77
CA VAL A 34 4.47 -11.21 4.25
C VAL A 34 4.96 -10.20 5.27
N ALA A 35 5.91 -9.35 4.88
CA ALA A 35 6.47 -8.32 5.74
C ALA A 35 6.06 -6.91 5.33
N PHE A 36 5.86 -6.03 6.30
CA PHE A 36 5.55 -4.62 6.10
C PHE A 36 6.57 -3.76 6.83
N PRO A 37 7.69 -3.42 6.17
CA PRO A 37 8.66 -2.47 6.69
C PRO A 37 8.02 -1.09 6.87
N LEU A 38 8.02 -0.59 8.09
CA LEU A 38 7.48 0.72 8.43
C LEU A 38 8.60 1.76 8.37
N ILE A 39 8.34 2.88 7.70
CA ILE A 39 9.28 3.99 7.58
C ILE A 39 8.63 5.25 8.17
N GLU A 40 9.32 5.88 9.12
CA GLU A 40 8.81 7.08 9.77
C GLU A 40 8.80 8.27 8.80
N SER A 41 7.65 8.95 8.73
CA SER A 41 7.39 10.09 7.84
C SER A 41 7.48 11.46 8.54
N ARG A 42 8.05 11.48 9.76
CA ARG A 42 8.14 12.71 10.55
C ARG A 42 9.12 13.69 9.92
N ASN A 43 8.68 14.94 9.78
CA ASN A 43 9.56 16.00 9.34
C ASN A 43 10.59 16.30 10.43
N SER A 44 11.84 15.93 10.16
CA SER A 44 12.99 16.32 10.97
C SER A 44 14.01 17.05 10.12
N LYS A 45 14.84 17.89 10.75
CA LYS A 45 15.93 18.56 10.05
C LYS A 45 16.92 17.49 9.56
N PRO A 46 17.42 17.60 8.32
CA PRO A 46 18.43 16.69 7.81
C PRO A 46 19.60 16.56 8.77
N SER A 47 20.03 15.33 9.00
CA SER A 47 21.02 14.95 9.99
C SER A 47 21.91 13.82 9.46
N ALA A 48 23.08 13.65 10.06
CA ALA A 48 23.96 12.52 9.74
C ALA A 48 23.27 11.16 10.00
N SER A 49 22.30 11.12 10.93
CA SER A 49 21.53 9.91 11.24
C SER A 49 20.62 9.45 10.10
N ASP A 50 20.29 10.32 9.13
CA ASP A 50 19.43 9.94 8.02
C ASP A 50 20.14 9.00 7.02
N HIS A 51 21.47 9.12 6.90
CA HIS A 51 22.25 8.13 6.17
C HIS A 51 22.27 6.78 6.89
N LEU A 52 22.38 6.77 8.23
CA LEU A 52 22.31 5.54 9.01
C LEU A 52 20.95 4.86 8.85
N LYS A 53 19.85 5.62 8.87
CA LYS A 53 18.51 5.10 8.58
C LYS A 53 18.42 4.49 7.18
N ALA A 54 18.90 5.20 6.16
CA ALA A 54 18.88 4.69 4.80
C ALA A 54 19.72 3.40 4.64
N VAL A 55 20.87 3.30 5.32
CA VAL A 55 21.67 2.06 5.35
C VAL A 55 20.91 0.92 6.02
N ASN A 56 20.27 1.17 7.17
CA ASN A 56 19.45 0.16 7.86
C ASN A 56 18.31 -0.35 6.98
N ILE A 57 17.65 0.54 6.24
CA ILE A 57 16.59 0.18 5.30
C ILE A 57 17.13 -0.72 4.18
N ALA A 58 18.27 -0.37 3.59
CA ALA A 58 18.87 -1.15 2.50
C ALA A 58 19.26 -2.57 2.97
N LEU A 59 19.94 -2.68 4.11
CA LEU A 59 20.28 -3.96 4.73
C LEU A 59 19.00 -4.76 5.07
N CYS A 60 17.97 -4.08 5.57
CA CYS A 60 16.68 -4.70 5.84
C CYS A 60 16.05 -5.28 4.55
N TYR A 61 16.06 -4.54 3.44
CA TYR A 61 15.50 -5.02 2.18
C TYR A 61 16.27 -6.20 1.58
N GLN A 62 17.60 -6.19 1.68
CA GLN A 62 18.41 -7.34 1.28
C GLN A 62 17.98 -8.60 2.02
N GLN A 63 17.92 -8.53 3.35
CA GLN A 63 17.51 -9.66 4.20
C GLN A 63 16.05 -10.09 3.97
N LEU A 64 15.13 -9.14 3.79
CA LEU A 64 13.74 -9.44 3.45
C LEU A 64 13.65 -10.15 2.10
N ASN A 65 14.42 -9.71 1.10
CA ASN A 65 14.43 -10.33 -0.21
C ASN A 65 14.90 -11.79 -0.16
N GLU A 66 15.70 -12.17 0.83
CA GLU A 66 16.12 -13.56 1.02
C GLU A 66 15.01 -14.36 1.72
N HIS A 67 14.53 -13.89 2.88
CA HIS A 67 13.76 -14.73 3.80
C HIS A 67 12.23 -14.59 3.72
N VAL A 68 11.69 -13.59 3.03
CA VAL A 68 10.22 -13.43 2.89
C VAL A 68 9.68 -13.92 1.55
N SER A 69 8.37 -14.17 1.51
CA SER A 69 7.65 -14.46 0.28
C SER A 69 7.22 -13.19 -0.46
N LEU A 70 6.91 -12.13 0.29
CA LEU A 70 6.52 -10.82 -0.22
C LEU A 70 6.77 -9.76 0.86
N TYR A 71 7.21 -8.56 0.50
CA TYR A 71 7.24 -7.42 1.42
C TYR A 71 6.70 -6.15 0.75
N SER A 72 6.13 -5.26 1.55
CA SER A 72 5.68 -3.95 1.05
C SER A 72 6.05 -2.84 2.04
N PRO A 73 7.00 -1.97 1.68
CA PRO A 73 7.36 -0.84 2.53
C PRO A 73 6.22 0.18 2.62
N LEU A 74 6.00 0.70 3.83
CA LEU A 74 4.90 1.61 4.15
C LEU A 74 5.42 2.92 4.76
N SER A 75 4.95 4.03 4.21
CA SER A 75 5.21 5.39 4.69
C SER A 75 4.07 6.33 4.34
N CYS A 76 3.77 7.27 5.23
CA CYS A 76 2.91 8.42 4.94
C CYS A 76 3.69 9.61 4.33
N GLY A 77 4.99 9.44 4.07
CA GLY A 77 5.84 10.39 3.35
C GLY A 77 6.02 9.98 1.89
N GLU A 78 6.22 10.96 1.02
CA GLU A 78 6.58 10.75 -0.38
C GLU A 78 7.95 10.09 -0.54
N ASN A 79 8.88 10.46 0.34
CA ASN A 79 10.23 9.91 0.41
C ASN A 79 10.41 9.13 1.72
N GLY A 80 11.41 8.24 1.76
CA GLY A 80 11.65 7.34 2.90
C GLY A 80 13.09 7.30 3.39
N TRP A 81 14.05 7.90 2.67
CA TRP A 81 15.47 7.64 2.88
C TRP A 81 16.15 8.74 3.70
N LEU A 82 16.62 9.80 3.02
CA LEU A 82 17.34 10.92 3.65
C LEU A 82 16.40 12.01 4.19
N SER A 83 15.14 11.99 3.76
CA SER A 83 14.08 12.89 4.19
C SER A 83 12.73 12.23 3.94
N SER A 84 11.71 12.57 4.74
CA SER A 84 10.36 12.04 4.56
C SER A 84 9.60 12.64 3.36
N GLY A 85 10.08 13.74 2.80
CA GLY A 85 9.43 14.43 1.67
C GLY A 85 8.10 15.08 2.08
N ALA A 86 7.22 15.30 1.09
CA ALA A 86 5.88 15.81 1.37
C ALA A 86 4.98 14.71 1.97
N PRO A 87 4.03 15.07 2.87
CA PRO A 87 3.01 14.13 3.32
C PRO A 87 2.17 13.63 2.14
N ARG A 88 1.75 12.36 2.19
CA ARG A 88 0.81 11.80 1.23
C ARG A 88 -0.51 12.55 1.28
N VAL A 89 -0.98 13.06 0.14
CA VAL A 89 -2.24 13.80 0.04
C VAL A 89 -3.39 12.82 -0.18
N LEU A 90 -4.28 12.74 0.81
CA LEU A 90 -5.54 12.01 0.73
C LEU A 90 -6.69 13.02 0.62
N PRO A 91 -7.48 13.06 -0.48
CA PRO A 91 -8.37 14.18 -0.81
C PRO A 91 -9.37 14.58 0.29
N TYR A 92 -9.81 13.62 1.09
CA TYR A 92 -10.90 13.77 2.05
C TYR A 92 -10.43 13.77 3.51
N LEU A 93 -9.11 13.79 3.72
CA LEU A 93 -8.51 13.77 5.05
C LEU A 93 -7.72 15.03 5.31
N THR A 94 -7.55 15.34 6.58
CA THR A 94 -6.64 16.35 7.10
C THR A 94 -5.95 15.73 8.30
N TYR A 95 -4.73 15.26 8.09
CA TYR A 95 -3.94 14.59 9.13
C TYR A 95 -2.59 15.29 9.31
N ASN A 96 -2.01 15.14 10.49
CA ASN A 96 -0.69 15.63 10.80
C ASN A 96 0.32 14.48 10.69
N GLN A 97 1.25 14.54 9.74
CA GLN A 97 2.26 13.50 9.55
C GLN A 97 3.25 13.37 10.72
N ASP A 98 3.42 14.42 11.53
CA ASP A 98 4.31 14.38 12.69
C ASP A 98 3.70 13.63 13.88
N LEU A 99 2.38 13.38 13.84
CA LEU A 99 1.68 12.58 14.84
C LEU A 99 1.63 11.12 14.41
N ARG A 100 2.41 10.26 15.07
CA ARG A 100 2.36 8.80 14.89
C ARG A 100 0.94 8.24 14.99
N TYR A 101 0.13 8.81 15.89
CA TYR A 101 -1.28 8.44 16.01
C TYR A 101 -2.07 8.57 14.70
N HIS A 102 -1.79 9.61 13.91
CA HIS A 102 -2.46 9.84 12.62
C HIS A 102 -1.89 8.93 11.54
N THR A 103 -0.57 8.86 11.40
CA THR A 103 0.08 8.04 10.36
C THR A 103 -0.15 6.56 10.59
N SER A 104 -0.04 6.07 11.83
CA SER A 104 -0.36 4.69 12.18
C SER A 104 -1.83 4.35 11.93
N ALA A 105 -2.78 5.28 12.09
CA ALA A 105 -4.17 5.02 11.75
C ALA A 105 -4.39 4.81 10.24
N LEU A 106 -3.67 5.57 9.39
CA LEU A 106 -3.68 5.38 7.95
C LEU A 106 -3.09 4.02 7.57
N LEU A 107 -1.88 3.71 8.06
CA LEU A 107 -1.21 2.43 7.77
C LEU A 107 -2.01 1.23 8.32
N ALA A 108 -2.59 1.35 9.50
CA ALA A 108 -3.46 0.32 10.07
C ALA A 108 -4.75 0.14 9.28
N THR A 109 -5.34 1.22 8.75
CA THR A 109 -6.53 1.13 7.88
C THR A 109 -6.23 0.41 6.58
N THR A 110 -5.07 0.73 5.99
CA THR A 110 -4.52 0.06 4.79
C THR A 110 -4.35 -1.42 5.05
N LEU A 111 -3.61 -1.79 6.10
CA LEU A 111 -3.38 -3.18 6.46
C LEU A 111 -4.68 -3.90 6.82
N ASP A 112 -5.58 -3.30 7.60
CA ASP A 112 -6.88 -3.90 7.90
C ASP A 112 -7.66 -4.19 6.62
N THR A 113 -7.63 -3.28 5.64
CA THR A 113 -8.41 -3.45 4.42
C THR A 113 -7.77 -4.45 3.46
N LEU A 114 -6.50 -4.32 3.09
CA LEU A 114 -5.88 -5.19 2.08
C LEU A 114 -5.76 -6.66 2.51
N THR A 115 -5.70 -6.91 3.82
CA THR A 115 -5.54 -8.27 4.37
C THR A 115 -6.87 -9.00 4.56
N ILE A 116 -8.02 -8.36 4.28
CA ILE A 116 -9.35 -9.01 4.32
C ILE A 116 -9.37 -10.27 3.46
N ARG A 117 -8.67 -10.24 2.32
CA ARG A 117 -8.54 -11.35 1.37
C ARG A 117 -8.29 -12.69 2.07
N TYR A 118 -7.35 -12.74 3.02
CA TYR A 118 -6.95 -13.98 3.71
C TYR A 118 -7.36 -14.04 5.19
N ARG A 119 -7.95 -12.96 5.75
CA ARG A 119 -8.43 -12.94 7.15
C ARG A 119 -9.93 -13.12 7.30
N HIS A 120 -10.73 -12.77 6.30
CA HIS A 120 -12.19 -12.73 6.44
C HIS A 120 -12.84 -14.08 6.09
N LYS A 121 -13.79 -14.52 6.93
CA LYS A 121 -14.44 -15.84 6.80
C LYS A 121 -15.27 -16.02 5.53
N GLN A 122 -15.64 -14.96 4.83
CA GLN A 122 -16.32 -15.06 3.53
C GLN A 122 -15.38 -15.47 2.40
N HIS A 123 -14.06 -15.29 2.59
CA HIS A 123 -13.03 -15.53 1.59
C HIS A 123 -12.19 -16.77 1.96
N THR A 124 -12.85 -17.88 2.28
CA THR A 124 -12.18 -19.11 2.77
C THR A 124 -11.24 -19.75 1.75
N MET A 125 -11.43 -19.44 0.46
CA MET A 125 -10.66 -20.01 -0.65
C MET A 125 -9.42 -19.18 -0.99
N SER A 126 -9.16 -18.06 -0.30
CA SER A 126 -7.94 -17.27 -0.49
C SER A 126 -7.04 -17.38 0.73
N SER A 127 -5.83 -17.86 0.52
CA SER A 127 -4.80 -17.97 1.53
C SER A 127 -3.76 -16.86 1.40
N LEU A 128 -2.92 -16.69 2.43
CA LEU A 128 -1.76 -15.81 2.37
C LEU A 128 -0.76 -16.23 1.29
N SER A 129 -0.61 -17.54 1.04
CA SER A 129 0.25 -18.06 -0.01
C SER A 129 -0.25 -17.69 -1.41
N ASP A 130 -1.56 -17.64 -1.64
CA ASP A 130 -2.12 -17.23 -2.94
C ASP A 130 -1.82 -15.76 -3.21
N LEU A 131 -1.93 -14.90 -2.19
CA LEU A 131 -1.54 -13.49 -2.30
C LEU A 131 -0.06 -13.36 -2.71
N CYS A 132 0.82 -14.13 -2.08
CA CYS A 132 2.24 -14.10 -2.41
C CYS A 132 2.48 -14.58 -3.84
N ALA A 133 1.90 -15.73 -4.22
CA ALA A 133 2.06 -16.33 -5.54
C ALA A 133 1.56 -15.43 -6.68
N ASP A 134 0.49 -14.67 -6.46
CA ASP A 134 -0.04 -13.73 -7.45
C ASP A 134 0.96 -12.59 -7.74
N LEU A 135 1.65 -12.11 -6.69
CA LEU A 135 2.45 -10.88 -6.73
C LEU A 135 3.94 -11.14 -6.92
N ASN A 136 4.44 -12.32 -6.55
CA ASN A 136 5.87 -12.64 -6.52
C ASN A 136 6.43 -13.28 -7.80
N LYS A 137 5.74 -13.09 -8.94
CA LYS A 137 6.18 -13.62 -10.23
C LYS A 137 7.59 -13.12 -10.59
N SER A 138 8.37 -14.00 -11.21
CA SER A 138 9.74 -13.71 -11.65
C SER A 138 10.68 -13.23 -10.52
N GLY A 139 10.48 -13.71 -9.30
CA GLY A 139 11.34 -13.36 -8.16
C GLY A 139 11.08 -11.99 -7.54
N ARG A 140 10.06 -11.25 -8.02
CA ARG A 140 9.67 -9.92 -7.52
C ARG A 140 9.08 -10.00 -6.11
N LYS A 141 9.88 -9.85 -5.07
CA LYS A 141 9.37 -9.94 -3.68
C LYS A 141 8.88 -8.63 -3.09
N ALA A 142 9.22 -7.47 -3.66
CA ALA A 142 8.66 -6.20 -3.24
C ALA A 142 7.30 -5.93 -3.89
N ALA A 143 6.43 -5.24 -3.16
CA ALA A 143 5.16 -4.74 -3.65
C ALA A 143 4.90 -3.31 -3.17
N ALA A 144 4.14 -2.55 -3.95
CA ALA A 144 3.66 -1.22 -3.60
C ALA A 144 2.27 -1.32 -2.97
N THR A 145 2.03 -0.55 -1.92
CA THR A 145 0.73 -0.51 -1.24
C THR A 145 0.01 0.82 -1.51
N THR A 146 -1.32 0.76 -1.63
CA THR A 146 -2.18 1.91 -1.99
C THR A 146 -3.39 2.02 -1.06
N LEU A 147 -3.93 3.23 -0.94
CA LEU A 147 -5.10 3.55 -0.11
C LEU A 147 -5.99 4.62 -0.76
N SER A 148 -7.30 4.41 -0.70
CA SER A 148 -8.34 5.41 -0.93
C SER A 148 -9.26 5.44 0.30
N LEU A 149 -9.23 6.55 1.05
CA LEU A 149 -9.88 6.68 2.35
C LEU A 149 -10.52 8.07 2.52
N PRO A 150 -11.87 8.16 2.63
CA PRO A 150 -12.82 7.15 2.18
C PRO A 150 -12.70 6.93 0.66
N PHE A 151 -13.17 5.78 0.19
CA PHE A 151 -13.45 5.58 -1.24
C PHE A 151 -14.55 6.58 -1.67
N PRO A 152 -14.48 7.20 -2.86
CA PRO A 152 -15.18 8.46 -3.16
C PRO A 152 -16.68 8.32 -3.46
N MET A 153 -17.45 7.60 -2.63
CA MET A 153 -18.91 7.58 -2.73
C MET A 153 -19.46 8.95 -2.36
N THR A 154 -20.21 9.57 -3.27
CA THR A 154 -20.82 10.88 -3.06
C THR A 154 -22.31 10.77 -2.80
N VAL A 155 -22.86 11.74 -2.06
CA VAL A 155 -24.27 11.78 -1.67
C VAL A 155 -25.17 11.71 -2.92
N LYS A 156 -26.18 10.82 -2.89
CA LYS A 156 -27.16 10.61 -3.97
C LYS A 156 -26.55 10.16 -5.31
N ARG A 157 -25.32 9.64 -5.30
CA ARG A 157 -24.70 9.00 -6.47
C ARG A 157 -24.43 7.53 -6.21
N ASP A 158 -24.53 6.77 -7.29
CA ASP A 158 -24.33 5.34 -7.33
C ASP A 158 -22.90 5.02 -7.80
N LEU A 159 -22.41 3.82 -7.49
CA LEU A 159 -21.07 3.37 -7.85
C LEU A 159 -20.79 3.52 -9.35
N ILE A 160 -21.76 3.20 -10.21
CA ILE A 160 -21.63 3.34 -11.67
C ILE A 160 -21.37 4.78 -12.13
N ASP A 161 -21.85 5.78 -11.37
CA ASP A 161 -21.60 7.19 -11.67
C ASP A 161 -20.26 7.65 -11.09
N ILE A 162 -19.82 7.08 -9.96
CA ILE A 162 -18.52 7.38 -9.38
C ILE A 162 -17.38 6.82 -10.24
N LEU A 163 -17.52 5.57 -10.70
CA LEU A 163 -16.49 4.93 -11.53
C LEU A 163 -16.34 5.60 -12.89
N ASP A 164 -17.44 6.05 -13.50
CA ASP A 164 -17.43 6.82 -14.75
C ASP A 164 -16.73 8.18 -14.58
N ASP A 165 -16.92 8.87 -13.45
CA ASP A 165 -16.19 10.11 -13.17
C ASP A 165 -14.69 9.85 -12.98
N LEU A 166 -14.32 8.77 -12.27
CA LEU A 166 -12.91 8.42 -12.06
C LEU A 166 -12.19 8.04 -13.36
N GLU A 167 -12.92 7.56 -14.37
CA GLU A 167 -12.40 7.34 -15.71
C GLU A 167 -12.18 8.66 -16.48
N ASN A 168 -13.11 9.60 -16.33
CA ASN A 168 -13.11 10.87 -17.07
C ASN A 168 -12.26 11.98 -16.43
N GLU A 169 -12.09 11.95 -15.11
CA GLU A 169 -11.27 12.89 -14.36
C GLU A 169 -9.84 12.36 -14.23
N SER A 170 -8.84 13.26 -14.24
CA SER A 170 -7.45 12.90 -13.92
C SER A 170 -7.23 12.66 -12.40
N THR A 171 -8.29 12.29 -11.68
CA THR A 171 -8.27 12.03 -10.24
C THR A 171 -7.81 10.59 -10.01
N PRO A 172 -6.70 10.35 -9.29
CA PRO A 172 -6.23 8.99 -9.06
C PRO A 172 -7.21 8.23 -8.14
N LEU A 173 -7.49 6.98 -8.50
CA LEU A 173 -8.36 6.07 -7.74
C LEU A 173 -7.87 5.84 -6.29
N TRP A 174 -6.55 5.86 -6.11
CA TRP A 174 -5.86 5.60 -4.85
C TRP A 174 -4.59 6.43 -4.71
N THR A 175 -4.08 6.52 -3.48
CA THR A 175 -2.78 7.13 -3.15
C THR A 175 -1.80 6.04 -2.74
N SER A 176 -0.59 6.04 -3.30
CA SER A 176 0.49 5.15 -2.88
C SER A 176 0.99 5.49 -1.48
N LEU A 177 1.17 4.46 -0.65
CA LEU A 177 1.80 4.52 0.66
C LEU A 177 3.20 3.88 0.66
N THR A 178 3.73 3.53 -0.51
CA THR A 178 5.10 3.05 -0.66
C THR A 178 5.99 4.22 -1.10
N PRO A 179 7.11 4.51 -0.37
CA PRO A 179 8.01 5.62 -0.71
C PRO A 179 8.43 5.59 -2.18
N ARG A 180 8.50 6.75 -2.83
CA ARG A 180 9.03 6.92 -4.20
C ARG A 180 8.30 6.14 -5.32
N VAL A 181 7.22 5.44 -4.99
CA VAL A 181 6.42 4.69 -5.96
C VAL A 181 5.06 5.36 -6.16
N THR A 182 4.69 5.51 -7.43
CA THR A 182 3.34 5.83 -7.90
C THR A 182 2.78 4.60 -8.58
N VAL A 183 1.54 4.23 -8.28
CA VAL A 183 0.90 3.04 -8.87
C VAL A 183 -0.14 3.51 -9.88
N SER A 184 0.17 3.33 -11.17
CA SER A 184 -0.74 3.62 -12.29
C SER A 184 -1.89 2.62 -12.37
N GLY A 185 -1.61 1.35 -12.04
CA GLY A 185 -2.51 0.22 -12.26
C GLY A 185 -2.24 -0.52 -13.56
N ASP A 186 -1.37 0.00 -14.43
CA ASP A 186 -0.99 -0.64 -15.68
C ASP A 186 0.18 -1.60 -15.48
N SER A 187 0.22 -2.67 -16.28
CA SER A 187 1.30 -3.66 -16.30
C SER A 187 1.62 -4.24 -14.91
N CYS A 188 0.60 -4.36 -14.05
CA CYS A 188 0.75 -4.78 -12.66
C CYS A 188 0.04 -6.11 -12.37
N MET A 189 0.60 -6.87 -11.44
CA MET A 189 -0.14 -7.90 -10.72
C MET A 189 -0.64 -7.25 -9.43
N GLN A 190 -1.95 -7.29 -9.17
CA GLN A 190 -2.52 -6.54 -8.05
C GLN A 190 -3.57 -7.34 -7.28
N SER A 191 -3.58 -7.13 -5.97
CA SER A 191 -4.61 -7.62 -5.06
C SER A 191 -5.28 -6.42 -4.40
N LEU A 192 -6.52 -6.17 -4.79
CA LEU A 192 -7.33 -5.05 -4.34
C LEU A 192 -8.43 -5.50 -3.39
N THR A 193 -8.77 -4.68 -2.41
CA THR A 193 -9.94 -4.87 -1.55
C THR A 193 -10.76 -3.60 -1.50
N LEU A 194 -12.03 -3.68 -1.94
CA LEU A 194 -13.04 -2.64 -1.78
C LEU A 194 -14.03 -3.04 -0.70
N ARG A 195 -14.17 -2.24 0.36
CA ARG A 195 -15.17 -2.48 1.41
C ARG A 195 -16.08 -1.29 1.64
N GLY A 196 -17.29 -1.52 2.14
CA GLY A 196 -18.21 -0.47 2.58
C GLY A 196 -19.13 0.11 1.51
N VAL A 197 -19.09 -0.41 0.28
CA VAL A 197 -20.06 -0.06 -0.77
C VAL A 197 -21.17 -1.10 -0.76
N ARG A 198 -22.41 -0.63 -0.59
CA ARG A 198 -23.60 -1.47 -0.56
C ARG A 198 -24.16 -1.68 -1.97
N GLU A 199 -24.80 -2.82 -2.19
CA GLU A 199 -25.40 -3.15 -3.50
C GLU A 199 -26.59 -2.24 -3.86
N ASP A 200 -27.29 -1.69 -2.88
CA ASP A 200 -28.35 -0.69 -3.09
C ASP A 200 -27.82 0.67 -3.59
N ARG A 201 -26.50 0.88 -3.55
CA ARG A 201 -25.79 2.04 -4.08
C ARG A 201 -25.02 1.72 -5.37
N LEU A 202 -25.30 0.58 -6.01
CA LEU A 202 -24.61 0.15 -7.22
C LEU A 202 -25.03 0.97 -8.46
N LYS A 203 -26.34 1.10 -8.65
CA LYS A 203 -27.01 1.71 -9.81
C LYS A 203 -28.47 1.99 -9.48
N ARG A 204 -29.10 2.91 -10.22
CA ARG A 204 -30.53 3.20 -10.09
C ARG A 204 -31.40 2.07 -10.64
N PRO A 205 -32.62 1.90 -10.11
CA PRO A 205 -33.59 0.98 -10.71
C PRO A 205 -34.02 1.46 -12.10
N VAL A 206 -34.50 0.52 -12.93
CA VAL A 206 -34.87 0.77 -14.35
C VAL A 206 -35.73 2.03 -14.58
N PRO A 207 -36.76 2.34 -13.77
CA PRO A 207 -37.58 3.54 -13.99
C PRO A 207 -36.80 4.86 -13.87
N GLU A 208 -35.69 4.86 -13.12
CA GLU A 208 -34.91 6.06 -12.77
C GLU A 208 -33.51 6.08 -13.39
N ALA A 209 -33.09 4.97 -14.01
CA ALA A 209 -31.74 4.76 -14.50
C ALA A 209 -31.33 5.71 -15.63
N ARG A 210 -32.27 6.11 -16.51
CA ARG A 210 -32.04 7.10 -17.57
C ARG A 210 -30.72 6.80 -18.32
N LYS A 211 -29.73 7.71 -18.24
CA LYS A 211 -28.41 7.60 -18.89
C LYS A 211 -27.59 6.39 -18.41
N GLN A 212 -27.79 5.92 -17.18
CA GLN A 212 -27.06 4.75 -16.68
C GLN A 212 -27.35 3.49 -17.51
N MET A 213 -28.55 3.35 -18.09
CA MET A 213 -28.91 2.18 -18.92
C MET A 213 -28.04 2.01 -20.16
N ALA A 214 -27.42 3.09 -20.65
CA ALA A 214 -26.52 3.03 -21.81
C ALA A 214 -25.12 2.52 -21.45
N LYS A 215 -24.74 2.53 -20.17
CA LYS A 215 -23.41 2.12 -19.71
C LYS A 215 -23.32 0.58 -19.65
N PRO A 216 -22.24 -0.05 -20.18
CA PRO A 216 -22.07 -1.51 -20.09
C PRO A 216 -22.16 -2.07 -18.66
N ALA A 217 -21.62 -1.33 -17.70
CA ALA A 217 -21.63 -1.67 -16.27
C ALA A 217 -23.04 -1.72 -15.65
N TYR A 218 -24.08 -1.20 -16.32
CA TYR A 218 -25.45 -1.27 -15.81
C TYR A 218 -25.98 -2.71 -15.70
N ARG A 219 -25.35 -3.67 -16.39
CA ARG A 219 -25.68 -5.10 -16.29
C ARG A 219 -25.12 -5.78 -15.03
N CYS A 220 -24.10 -5.19 -14.40
CA CYS A 220 -23.50 -5.73 -13.17
C CYS A 220 -24.51 -5.72 -12.03
N SER A 221 -24.61 -6.81 -11.28
CA SER A 221 -25.56 -6.99 -10.18
C SER A 221 -24.90 -6.90 -8.81
N THR A 222 -23.57 -7.00 -8.75
CA THR A 222 -22.80 -6.88 -7.50
C THR A 222 -21.73 -5.80 -7.61
N VAL A 223 -21.25 -5.32 -6.46
CA VAL A 223 -20.10 -4.41 -6.38
C VAL A 223 -18.85 -5.05 -6.99
N HIS A 224 -18.66 -6.35 -6.76
CA HIS A 224 -17.52 -7.09 -7.33
C HIS A 224 -17.55 -7.07 -8.86
N GLU A 225 -18.68 -7.41 -9.49
CA GLU A 225 -18.79 -7.42 -10.96
C GLU A 225 -18.53 -6.04 -11.57
N MET A 226 -19.10 -4.99 -10.97
CA MET A 226 -18.96 -3.63 -11.48
C MET A 226 -17.53 -3.11 -11.34
N MET A 227 -16.93 -3.30 -10.16
CA MET A 227 -15.55 -2.87 -9.91
C MET A 227 -14.55 -3.68 -10.73
N SER A 228 -14.76 -4.99 -10.89
CA SER A 228 -13.94 -5.83 -11.78
C SER A 228 -14.03 -5.38 -13.24
N MET A 229 -15.22 -4.99 -13.72
CA MET A 229 -15.40 -4.45 -15.07
C MET A 229 -14.66 -3.12 -15.24
N TYR A 230 -14.76 -2.22 -14.26
CA TYR A 230 -14.02 -0.96 -14.26
C TYR A 230 -12.51 -1.19 -14.28
N LEU A 231 -11.98 -2.04 -13.40
CA LEU A 231 -10.54 -2.33 -13.35
C LEU A 231 -10.04 -2.97 -14.64
N ALA A 232 -10.81 -3.87 -15.25
CA ALA A 232 -10.45 -4.46 -16.55
C ALA A 232 -10.39 -3.43 -17.69
N TYR A 233 -11.12 -2.32 -17.56
CA TYR A 233 -11.11 -1.22 -18.52
C TYR A 233 -9.99 -0.21 -18.22
N SER A 234 -9.82 0.15 -16.95
CA SER A 234 -8.92 1.23 -16.50
C SER A 234 -7.48 0.79 -16.22
N CYS A 235 -7.21 -0.51 -16.03
CA CYS A 235 -5.88 -1.04 -15.72
C CYS A 235 -5.39 -1.96 -16.84
N HIS A 236 -4.57 -1.43 -17.74
CA HIS A 236 -4.09 -2.12 -18.93
C HIS A 236 -3.00 -3.14 -18.61
N ALA A 237 -2.98 -4.27 -19.33
CA ALA A 237 -1.98 -5.34 -19.14
C ALA A 237 -1.82 -5.80 -17.67
N SER A 238 -2.89 -5.69 -16.88
CA SER A 238 -2.88 -6.02 -15.45
C SER A 238 -3.62 -7.33 -15.17
N ALA A 239 -3.23 -8.00 -14.09
CA ALA A 239 -4.01 -9.10 -13.51
C ALA A 239 -4.44 -8.73 -12.10
N THR A 240 -5.75 -8.72 -11.86
CA THR A 240 -6.33 -8.20 -10.63
C THR A 240 -7.10 -9.28 -9.88
N HIS A 241 -6.71 -9.53 -8.63
CA HIS A 241 -7.57 -10.18 -7.66
C HIS A 241 -8.36 -9.13 -6.87
N LEU A 242 -9.68 -9.09 -7.03
CA LEU A 242 -10.55 -8.17 -6.30
C LEU A 242 -11.30 -8.88 -5.18
N THR A 243 -11.09 -8.43 -3.94
CA THR A 243 -11.91 -8.78 -2.78
C THR A 243 -12.93 -7.68 -2.53
N THR A 244 -14.18 -8.05 -2.25
CA THR A 244 -15.20 -7.08 -1.82
C THR A 244 -15.82 -7.45 -0.48
N LEU A 245 -16.30 -6.44 0.25
CA LEU A 245 -16.98 -6.61 1.54
C LEU A 245 -18.02 -5.51 1.75
N GLU A 246 -19.26 -5.86 2.09
CA GLU A 246 -20.32 -4.86 2.29
C GLU A 246 -20.03 -3.92 3.49
N SER A 247 -19.44 -4.44 4.57
CA SER A 247 -19.18 -3.66 5.77
C SER A 247 -18.01 -2.68 5.59
N GLY A 248 -18.26 -1.39 5.82
CA GLY A 248 -17.23 -0.36 5.82
C GLY A 248 -16.24 -0.49 6.99
N LEU A 249 -15.19 0.32 6.95
CA LEU A 249 -14.30 0.52 8.10
C LEU A 249 -15.14 1.20 9.19
N LYS A 250 -15.13 0.66 10.42
CA LYS A 250 -15.78 1.31 11.56
C LYS A 250 -14.85 2.39 12.10
N VAL A 251 -15.36 3.61 12.18
CA VAL A 251 -14.65 4.76 12.75
C VAL A 251 -15.18 4.95 14.17
N SER A 252 -14.39 4.51 15.13
CA SER A 252 -14.70 4.59 16.56
C SER A 252 -13.42 4.87 17.33
N ALA A 253 -13.51 5.42 18.54
CA ALA A 253 -12.33 5.63 19.36
C ALA A 253 -11.53 4.32 19.53
N PRO A 254 -10.19 4.33 19.38
CA PRO A 254 -9.31 5.48 19.23
C PRO A 254 -8.93 5.78 17.77
N PHE A 255 -9.86 5.89 16.83
CA PHE A 255 -9.55 6.39 15.48
C PHE A 255 -9.39 7.93 15.51
N PRO A 256 -8.35 8.52 14.89
CA PRO A 256 -8.15 9.97 14.91
C PRO A 256 -9.23 10.71 14.11
N LYS A 257 -9.60 11.91 14.56
CA LYS A 257 -10.56 12.77 13.86
C LYS A 257 -9.89 13.50 12.69
N ILE A 258 -9.60 12.76 11.62
CA ILE A 258 -8.87 13.23 10.44
C ILE A 258 -9.73 13.37 9.19
N PHE A 259 -11.00 12.97 9.24
CA PHE A 259 -11.93 13.19 8.12
C PHE A 259 -12.27 14.67 8.01
N LYS A 260 -12.40 15.18 6.79
CA LYS A 260 -12.90 16.53 6.53
C LYS A 260 -14.36 16.66 6.97
N ASP A 261 -14.81 17.90 7.14
CA ASP A 261 -16.14 18.26 7.63
C ASP A 261 -17.27 17.99 6.62
N ASN A 262 -16.95 17.63 5.38
CA ASN A 262 -17.89 17.29 4.32
C ASN A 262 -18.17 15.77 4.19
N ILE A 263 -17.77 14.98 5.19
CA ILE A 263 -18.00 13.52 5.23
C ILE A 263 -19.16 13.20 6.18
N HIS A 264 -20.18 12.51 5.67
CA HIS A 264 -21.33 12.07 6.47
C HIS A 264 -20.97 10.92 7.42
N GLY A 265 -21.85 10.63 8.38
CA GLY A 265 -21.70 9.52 9.32
C GLY A 265 -21.53 8.14 8.67
N ASN A 266 -22.06 7.96 7.46
CA ASN A 266 -21.95 6.74 6.65
C ASN A 266 -20.77 6.75 5.67
N GLY A 267 -19.97 7.82 5.65
CA GLY A 267 -18.80 7.97 4.81
C GLY A 267 -19.05 8.55 3.43
N ASP A 268 -20.29 8.92 3.09
CA ASP A 268 -20.58 9.63 1.84
C ASP A 268 -19.98 11.05 1.86
N ILE A 269 -19.46 11.46 0.71
CA ILE A 269 -18.89 12.79 0.50
C ILE A 269 -19.98 13.74 0.02
N ALA A 270 -20.12 14.87 0.72
CA ALA A 270 -20.97 15.98 0.34
C ALA A 270 -20.14 17.10 -0.32
N GLY A 271 -20.80 17.90 -1.16
CA GLY A 271 -20.23 19.15 -1.71
C GLY A 271 -20.27 20.33 -0.73
N TRP A 272 -20.68 20.10 0.51
CA TRP A 272 -20.85 21.09 1.56
C TRP A 272 -20.46 20.50 2.93
N PRO A 273 -20.10 21.33 3.94
CA PRO A 273 -19.87 20.85 5.29
C PRO A 273 -21.14 20.26 5.92
N VAL A 274 -21.01 19.09 6.55
CA VAL A 274 -22.12 18.32 7.13
C VAL A 274 -22.15 18.44 8.66
N GLY A 275 -20.98 18.51 9.31
CA GLY A 275 -20.87 18.60 10.77
C GLY A 275 -21.27 17.33 11.53
N GLU A 276 -21.34 16.19 10.85
CA GLU A 276 -21.63 14.87 11.44
C GLU A 276 -20.35 14.19 11.94
N GLU A 277 -20.49 13.31 12.94
CA GLU A 277 -19.41 12.39 13.31
C GLU A 277 -19.39 11.19 12.36
N VAL A 278 -18.25 10.97 11.71
CA VAL A 278 -18.02 9.83 10.82
C VAL A 278 -18.00 8.53 11.64
N LYS A 279 -18.90 7.59 11.33
CA LYS A 279 -19.05 6.30 12.05
C LYS A 279 -18.57 5.11 11.23
N SER A 280 -18.72 5.17 9.92
CA SER A 280 -18.18 4.17 9.02
C SER A 280 -17.86 4.77 7.68
N VAL A 281 -16.84 4.24 7.00
CA VAL A 281 -16.41 4.71 5.69
C VAL A 281 -16.14 3.56 4.72
N PRO A 282 -16.45 3.72 3.43
CA PRO A 282 -15.95 2.81 2.41
C PRO A 282 -14.44 3.03 2.21
N VAL A 283 -13.71 1.97 1.91
CA VAL A 283 -12.23 2.00 1.75
C VAL A 283 -11.84 1.10 0.60
N LEU A 284 -10.93 1.60 -0.24
CA LEU A 284 -10.20 0.78 -1.21
C LEU A 284 -8.73 0.75 -0.80
N SER A 285 -8.16 -0.45 -0.70
CA SER A 285 -6.73 -0.61 -0.48
C SER A 285 -6.20 -1.76 -1.33
N GLY A 286 -4.95 -1.66 -1.74
CA GLY A 286 -4.36 -2.57 -2.72
C GLY A 286 -2.88 -2.78 -2.48
N ILE A 287 -2.40 -3.95 -2.87
CA ILE A 287 -0.98 -4.29 -2.92
C ILE A 287 -0.63 -4.76 -4.34
N HIS A 288 0.48 -4.25 -4.88
CA HIS A 288 0.76 -4.22 -6.32
C HIS A 288 2.20 -4.61 -6.60
N SER A 289 2.42 -5.60 -7.44
CA SER A 289 3.71 -5.86 -8.08
C SER A 289 3.72 -5.11 -9.41
N THR A 290 4.51 -4.03 -9.48
CA THR A 290 4.41 -3.02 -10.54
C THR A 290 5.79 -2.55 -10.99
N PRO A 291 6.02 -2.20 -12.27
CA PRO A 291 7.33 -1.75 -12.76
C PRO A 291 7.87 -0.51 -12.02
N GLU A 292 7.00 0.35 -11.49
CA GLU A 292 7.39 1.57 -10.77
C GLU A 292 8.13 1.29 -9.45
N LEU A 293 8.18 0.04 -8.98
CA LEU A 293 9.05 -0.39 -7.89
C LEU A 293 10.54 -0.29 -8.24
N SER A 294 10.93 -0.27 -9.52
CA SER A 294 12.32 0.00 -9.90
C SER A 294 12.81 1.33 -9.33
N ARG A 295 11.95 2.36 -9.30
CA ARG A 295 12.25 3.69 -8.73
C ARG A 295 12.48 3.65 -7.22
N LEU A 296 11.86 2.71 -6.51
CA LEU A 296 12.09 2.52 -5.07
C LEU A 296 13.57 2.19 -4.84
N PHE A 297 14.04 1.14 -5.52
CA PHE A 297 15.40 0.63 -5.39
C PHE A 297 16.44 1.61 -5.94
N GLU A 298 16.21 2.16 -7.13
CA GLU A 298 17.09 3.16 -7.73
C GLU A 298 17.28 4.37 -6.80
N SER A 299 16.19 4.91 -6.27
CA SER A 299 16.28 6.10 -5.41
C SER A 299 16.97 5.83 -4.07
N LEU A 300 16.86 4.61 -3.52
CA LEU A 300 17.55 4.21 -2.30
C LEU A 300 19.05 4.01 -2.59
N HIS A 301 19.38 3.32 -3.67
CA HIS A 301 20.74 3.14 -4.14
C HIS A 301 21.44 4.50 -4.32
N ASP A 302 20.83 5.42 -5.08
CA ASP A 302 21.41 6.74 -5.36
C ASP A 302 21.63 7.57 -4.10
N SER A 303 20.76 7.42 -3.11
CA SER A 303 20.90 8.08 -1.80
C SER A 303 22.13 7.56 -1.04
N LEU A 304 22.48 6.29 -1.23
CA LEU A 304 23.56 5.60 -0.52
C LEU A 304 24.87 5.56 -1.32
N ALA A 305 24.85 5.69 -2.64
CA ALA A 305 26.03 5.65 -3.51
C ALA A 305 27.06 6.76 -3.18
N SER A 306 26.61 7.85 -2.53
CA SER A 306 27.49 8.91 -2.05
C SER A 306 28.41 8.50 -0.88
N ILE A 307 28.11 7.38 -0.21
CA ILE A 307 28.85 6.87 0.95
C ILE A 307 30.08 6.09 0.48
N LYS A 308 31.23 6.76 0.39
CA LYS A 308 32.49 6.12 -0.03
C LYS A 308 33.12 5.17 1.00
N ASN A 309 32.84 5.39 2.27
CA ASN A 309 33.43 4.61 3.36
C ASN A 309 32.40 4.43 4.48
N ILE A 310 31.90 3.22 4.64
CA ILE A 310 30.90 2.86 5.65
C ILE A 310 31.47 2.95 7.07
N LYS A 311 32.81 2.79 7.24
CA LYS A 311 33.49 2.86 8.54
C LYS A 311 33.41 4.23 9.22
N ARG A 312 32.97 5.27 8.49
CA ARG A 312 32.65 6.57 9.10
C ARG A 312 31.45 6.50 10.05
N PHE A 313 30.60 5.48 9.92
CA PHE A 313 29.52 5.19 10.84
C PHE A 313 29.99 4.16 11.86
N HIS A 314 30.66 4.62 12.91
CA HIS A 314 31.29 3.76 13.92
C HIS A 314 30.35 2.70 14.47
N ALA A 315 29.08 3.05 14.73
CA ALA A 315 28.09 2.08 15.23
C ALA A 315 27.89 0.86 14.31
N LEU A 316 27.95 1.04 12.99
CA LEU A 316 27.83 -0.07 12.03
C LEU A 316 29.13 -0.86 11.90
N ALA A 317 30.27 -0.15 11.91
CA ALA A 317 31.58 -0.80 11.84
C ALA A 317 31.86 -1.64 13.10
N ASP A 318 31.50 -1.12 14.28
CA ASP A 318 31.66 -1.80 15.57
C ASP A 318 30.69 -3.00 15.69
N SER A 319 29.57 -2.99 14.97
CA SER A 319 28.66 -4.14 14.85
C SER A 319 29.11 -5.16 13.80
N GLY A 320 30.25 -4.95 13.15
CA GLY A 320 30.84 -5.88 12.19
C GLY A 320 30.44 -5.67 10.72
N LEU A 321 29.75 -4.58 10.37
CA LEU A 321 29.45 -4.29 8.97
C LEU A 321 30.72 -3.88 8.23
N GLU A 322 31.13 -4.67 7.25
CA GLU A 322 32.30 -4.40 6.43
C GLU A 322 31.97 -3.55 5.21
N GLN A 323 33.02 -3.01 4.59
CA GLN A 323 32.87 -2.18 3.39
C GLN A 323 32.40 -2.99 2.18
N ASP A 324 32.72 -4.28 2.14
CA ASP A 324 32.35 -5.16 1.04
C ASP A 324 30.89 -5.62 1.20
N ASP A 325 30.42 -5.93 2.42
CA ASP A 325 28.99 -6.16 2.71
C ASP A 325 28.11 -4.98 2.28
N PHE A 326 28.57 -3.75 2.54
CA PHE A 326 27.83 -2.55 2.11
C PHE A 326 27.78 -2.40 0.58
N LYS A 327 28.84 -2.80 -0.14
CA LYS A 327 28.82 -2.79 -1.62
C LYS A 327 27.87 -3.86 -2.15
N GLU A 328 27.90 -5.06 -1.59
CA GLU A 328 26.97 -6.14 -1.94
C GLU A 328 25.52 -5.71 -1.72
N CYS A 329 25.25 -4.97 -0.64
CA CYS A 329 23.94 -4.38 -0.41
C CYS A 329 23.53 -3.37 -1.50
N LEU A 330 24.46 -2.54 -1.99
CA LEU A 330 24.18 -1.63 -3.11
C LEU A 330 23.92 -2.38 -4.42
N ASP A 331 24.72 -3.40 -4.70
CA ASP A 331 24.56 -4.26 -5.88
C ASP A 331 23.20 -4.99 -5.84
N HIS A 332 22.80 -5.49 -4.67
CA HIS A 332 21.46 -6.09 -4.44
C HIS A 332 20.31 -5.14 -4.78
N LEU A 333 20.43 -3.84 -4.48
CA LEU A 333 19.42 -2.85 -4.85
C LEU A 333 19.32 -2.70 -6.38
N LEU A 334 20.46 -2.75 -7.10
CA LEU A 334 20.47 -2.68 -8.56
C LEU A 334 19.87 -3.96 -9.18
N ASP A 335 20.25 -5.13 -8.69
CA ASP A 335 19.65 -6.40 -9.12
C ASP A 335 18.13 -6.41 -8.87
N SER A 336 17.72 -5.90 -7.70
CA SER A 336 16.31 -5.74 -7.36
C SER A 336 15.60 -4.78 -8.30
N LYS A 337 16.23 -3.65 -8.68
CA LYS A 337 15.70 -2.70 -9.66
C LYS A 337 15.47 -3.39 -11.02
N GLU A 338 16.47 -4.11 -11.53
CA GLU A 338 16.42 -4.77 -12.84
C GLU A 338 15.25 -5.76 -12.94
N ASN A 339 14.98 -6.53 -11.87
CA ASN A 339 13.84 -7.45 -11.81
C ASN A 339 12.47 -6.78 -12.10
N TYR A 340 12.31 -5.47 -11.85
CA TYR A 340 11.08 -4.72 -12.13
C TYR A 340 11.11 -3.98 -13.48
N GLU A 341 12.28 -3.79 -14.08
CA GLU A 341 12.43 -3.22 -15.42
C GLU A 341 12.35 -4.29 -16.52
N GLU A 342 12.77 -5.51 -16.22
CA GLU A 342 12.69 -6.63 -17.15
C GLU A 342 11.23 -7.08 -17.34
N HIS A 343 10.69 -6.79 -18.52
CA HIS A 343 9.34 -7.17 -18.93
C HIS A 343 9.36 -8.62 -19.43
N PHE A 344 9.38 -9.60 -18.53
CA PHE A 344 9.03 -10.96 -18.93
C PHE A 344 7.52 -11.02 -19.18
N VAL A 345 7.16 -10.85 -20.47
CA VAL A 345 5.83 -11.12 -21.04
C VAL A 345 5.49 -12.59 -20.93
#